data_AF-X0XPP9-F1
#
_entry.id   AF-X0XPP9-F1
#
_cell.length_a   1.000
_cell.length_b   1.000
_cell.length_c   1.000
_cell.angle_alpha   90.00
_cell.angle_beta   90.00
_cell.angle_gamma   90.00
#
_symmetry.space_group_name_H-M   'P 1'
#
loop_
_entity.id
_entity.type
_entity.pdbx_description
1 polymer ?
#
loop_
_entity_poly.entity_id
_entity_poly.type
_entity_poly.pdbx_seq_one_letter_code
_entity_poly.pdbx_strand_id
1 'polypeptide(L)'
;MREASWGELFGPPRRPFLEPEEPPREPTGLRVLLSWEDWLTFAIVLVVFLSVVSSINGAHWVEEMPSLYPIALLGLLLGLALSRLRWPEVLIHPVALLVGAAGVLAQILAVVPGGGVRDRFETLVERMDAWFGAALGGGISNDSLPFIIMVVGLTWLAAYLSSW
;
A
#
# COMPACT_ATOMS: atom_id res chain seq x y z
N MET A 1 -60.36 46.35 9.73
CA MET A 1 -59.66 45.53 8.71
C MET A 1 -58.17 45.80 8.92
N ARG A 2 -57.36 44.77 9.20
CA ARG A 2 -55.90 44.97 9.38
C ARG A 2 -55.25 45.07 8.01
N GLU A 3 -54.51 46.14 7.77
CA GLU A 3 -53.68 46.28 6.57
C GLU A 3 -52.49 45.33 6.72
N ALA A 4 -52.40 44.33 5.83
CA ALA A 4 -51.26 43.42 5.79
C ALA A 4 -50.02 44.22 5.38
N SER A 5 -49.05 44.31 6.28
CA SER A 5 -47.82 45.05 6.00
C SER A 5 -46.90 44.22 5.11
N TRP A 6 -46.18 44.89 4.20
CA TRP A 6 -45.24 44.24 3.27
C TRP A 6 -44.19 43.35 3.95
N GLY A 7 -43.87 43.62 5.22
CA GLY A 7 -42.95 42.80 6.01
C GLY A 7 -43.51 41.43 6.43
N GLU A 8 -44.83 41.23 6.43
CA GLU A 8 -45.46 39.94 6.73
C GLU A 8 -45.51 39.02 5.50
N LEU A 9 -45.65 39.60 4.31
CA LEU A 9 -45.73 38.84 3.05
C LEU A 9 -44.36 38.43 2.51
N PHE A 10 -43.32 39.22 2.76
CA PHE A 10 -41.98 39.01 2.17
C PHE A 10 -40.84 39.08 3.19
N GLY A 11 -41.16 39.10 4.48
CA GLY A 11 -40.15 38.93 5.52
C GLY A 11 -39.46 37.56 5.38
N PRO A 12 -38.16 37.45 5.74
CA PRO A 12 -37.51 36.16 5.79
C PRO A 12 -38.36 35.23 6.69
N PRO A 13 -38.55 33.95 6.31
CA PRO A 13 -39.33 33.03 7.12
C PRO A 13 -38.81 33.10 8.54
N ARG A 14 -39.70 33.39 9.51
CA ARG A 14 -39.34 33.35 10.94
C ARG A 14 -38.73 31.97 11.16
N ARG A 15 -37.41 31.92 11.34
CA ARG A 15 -36.73 30.66 11.58
C ARG A 15 -37.44 30.05 12.79
N PRO A 16 -38.05 28.86 12.67
CA PRO A 16 -38.46 28.11 13.84
C PRO A 16 -37.27 28.14 14.80
N PHE A 17 -37.52 28.32 16.10
CA PHE A 17 -36.50 28.14 17.12
C PHE A 17 -35.63 26.95 16.69
N LEU A 18 -34.38 27.22 16.31
CA LEU A 18 -33.45 26.17 15.99
C LEU A 18 -33.36 25.39 17.28
N GLU A 19 -33.95 24.20 17.32
CA GLU A 19 -33.56 23.21 18.31
C GLU A 19 -32.03 23.21 18.28
N PRO A 20 -31.35 23.30 19.44
CA PRO A 20 -29.90 23.27 19.46
C PRO A 20 -29.48 22.08 18.59
N GLU A 21 -28.79 22.33 17.48
CA GLU A 21 -28.27 21.24 16.67
C GLU A 21 -27.49 20.36 17.64
N GLU A 22 -27.99 19.14 17.88
CA GLU A 22 -27.21 18.18 18.64
C GLU A 22 -25.85 18.13 17.96
N PRO A 23 -24.75 18.42 18.68
CA PRO A 23 -23.44 18.42 18.06
C PRO A 23 -23.28 17.07 17.35
N PRO A 24 -22.85 17.06 16.07
CA PRO A 24 -22.78 15.84 15.30
C PRO A 24 -22.05 14.80 16.14
N ARG A 25 -22.75 13.70 16.46
CA ARG A 25 -22.19 12.63 17.26
C ARG A 25 -20.97 12.12 16.52
N GLU A 26 -19.79 12.52 16.97
CA GLU A 26 -18.54 12.06 16.38
C GLU A 26 -18.58 10.54 16.44
N PRO A 27 -18.61 9.87 15.28
CA PRO A 27 -18.74 8.43 15.30
C PRO A 27 -17.49 7.92 16.04
N THR A 28 -17.73 7.17 17.11
CA THR A 28 -16.68 6.69 18.01
C THR A 28 -16.54 5.18 17.80
N GLY A 29 -15.38 4.74 17.29
CA GLY A 29 -15.02 3.31 17.17
C GLY A 29 -14.58 2.84 15.76
N LEU A 30 -14.20 1.56 15.64
CA LEU A 30 -13.62 0.94 14.43
C LEU A 30 -14.49 1.09 13.15
N ARG A 31 -15.80 1.30 13.29
CA ARG A 31 -16.73 1.57 12.17
C ARG A 31 -16.51 2.95 11.51
N VAL A 32 -15.71 3.81 12.13
CA VAL A 32 -15.25 5.11 11.60
C VAL A 32 -14.04 4.93 10.69
N LEU A 33 -13.29 3.85 10.87
CA LEU A 33 -12.00 3.69 10.21
C LEU A 33 -12.10 3.20 8.78
N LEU A 34 -13.20 2.56 8.36
CA LEU A 34 -13.45 2.13 6.98
C LEU A 34 -14.95 2.23 6.67
N SER A 35 -15.32 3.22 5.86
CA SER A 35 -16.65 3.33 5.27
C SER A 35 -16.89 2.22 4.23
N TRP A 36 -18.14 2.02 3.81
CA TRP A 36 -18.43 1.11 2.70
C TRP A 36 -17.68 1.51 1.41
N GLU A 37 -17.56 2.82 1.16
CA GLU A 37 -16.84 3.37 0.02
C GLU A 37 -15.35 3.05 0.08
N ASP A 38 -14.76 3.06 1.28
CA ASP A 38 -13.38 2.64 1.49
C ASP A 38 -13.17 1.16 1.16
N TRP A 39 -14.07 0.29 1.64
CA TRP A 39 -14.02 -1.14 1.33
C TRP A 39 -14.21 -1.42 -0.16
N LEU A 40 -15.13 -0.70 -0.81
CA LEU A 40 -15.35 -0.81 -2.24
C LEU A 40 -14.09 -0.38 -3.01
N THR A 41 -13.49 0.76 -2.64
CA THR A 41 -12.27 1.27 -3.27
C THR A 41 -11.12 0.30 -3.07
N PHE A 42 -10.91 -0.19 -1.84
CA PHE A 42 -9.90 -1.19 -1.55
C PHE A 42 -10.12 -2.48 -2.34
N ALA A 43 -11.35 -2.97 -2.45
CA ALA A 43 -11.67 -4.16 -3.22
C ALA A 43 -11.36 -3.98 -4.72
N ILE A 44 -11.65 -2.81 -5.29
CA ILE A 44 -11.30 -2.48 -6.67
C ILE A 44 -9.78 -2.47 -6.86
N VAL A 45 -9.04 -1.77 -6.00
CA VAL A 45 -7.58 -1.72 -6.04
C VAL A 45 -6.99 -3.12 -5.88
N LEU A 46 -7.50 -3.92 -4.94
CA LEU A 46 -7.10 -5.30 -4.71
C LEU A 46 -7.27 -6.13 -5.98
N VAL A 47 -8.45 -6.11 -6.62
CA VAL A 47 -8.70 -6.90 -7.83
C VAL A 47 -7.80 -6.45 -8.99
N VAL A 48 -7.66 -5.14 -9.20
CA VAL A 48 -6.80 -4.60 -10.27
C VAL A 48 -5.35 -5.00 -10.05
N PHE A 49 -4.83 -4.81 -8.83
CA PHE A 49 -3.45 -5.11 -8.52
C PHE A 49 -3.15 -6.61 -8.56
N LEU A 50 -4.06 -7.45 -8.05
CA LEU A 50 -3.94 -8.90 -8.16
C LEU A 50 -4.00 -9.39 -9.61
N SER A 51 -4.71 -8.68 -10.50
CA SER A 51 -4.69 -8.98 -11.94
C SER A 51 -3.32 -8.72 -12.56
N VAL A 52 -2.65 -7.62 -12.18
CA VAL A 52 -1.27 -7.31 -12.61
C VAL A 52 -0.29 -8.36 -12.07
N VAL A 53 -0.39 -8.68 -10.78
CA VAL A 53 0.42 -9.72 -10.12
C VAL A 53 0.24 -11.09 -10.81
N SER A 54 -1.00 -11.44 -11.15
CA SER A 54 -1.31 -12.66 -11.89
C SER A 54 -0.64 -12.68 -13.27
N SER A 55 -0.70 -11.56 -14.00
CA SER A 55 -0.04 -11.42 -15.30
C SER A 55 1.48 -11.57 -15.22
N ILE A 56 2.12 -10.98 -14.20
CA ILE A 56 3.58 -11.07 -14.04
C ILE A 56 3.99 -12.50 -13.63
N ASN A 57 3.31 -13.10 -12.66
CA ASN A 57 3.59 -14.48 -12.24
C ASN A 57 3.39 -15.48 -13.39
N GLY A 58 2.38 -15.26 -14.24
CA GLY A 58 2.10 -16.10 -15.41
C GLY A 58 3.08 -15.91 -16.58
N ALA A 59 3.93 -14.87 -16.54
CA ALA A 59 4.92 -14.63 -17.59
C ALA A 59 6.16 -15.52 -17.48
N HIS A 60 6.38 -16.15 -16.31
CA HIS A 60 7.51 -17.05 -16.06
C HIS A 60 8.87 -16.47 -16.50
N TRP A 61 9.12 -15.19 -16.17
CA TRP A 61 10.33 -14.49 -16.60
C TRP A 61 11.64 -15.15 -16.14
N VAL A 62 11.62 -15.72 -14.93
CA VAL A 62 12.77 -16.40 -14.31
C VAL A 62 12.26 -17.57 -13.48
N GLU A 63 12.99 -18.70 -13.50
CA GLU A 63 12.63 -19.92 -12.78
C GLU A 63 12.60 -19.73 -11.26
N GLU A 64 13.52 -18.97 -10.68
CA GLU A 64 13.61 -18.77 -9.22
C GLU A 64 12.67 -17.68 -8.66
N MET A 65 11.79 -17.11 -9.49
CA MET A 65 10.95 -15.99 -9.08
C MET A 65 9.93 -16.41 -8.00
N PRO A 66 9.92 -15.78 -6.81
CA PRO A 66 8.89 -16.04 -5.82
C PRO A 66 7.54 -15.54 -6.32
N SER A 67 6.48 -16.18 -5.84
CA SER A 67 5.12 -15.68 -6.03
C SER A 67 5.01 -14.24 -5.53
N LEU A 68 4.54 -13.32 -6.39
CA LEU A 68 4.37 -11.92 -6.04
C LEU A 68 3.13 -11.62 -5.18
N TYR A 69 2.23 -12.60 -5.01
CA TYR A 69 0.98 -12.42 -4.24
C TYR A 69 1.22 -11.98 -2.78
N PRO A 70 2.15 -12.58 -2.01
CA PRO A 70 2.35 -12.20 -0.61
C PRO A 70 2.89 -10.78 -0.45
N ILE A 71 3.82 -10.33 -1.33
CA ILE A 71 4.36 -8.96 -1.20
C ILE A 71 3.31 -7.92 -1.60
N ALA A 72 2.50 -8.23 -2.62
CA ALA A 72 1.41 -7.38 -3.06
C ALA A 72 0.33 -7.24 -1.98
N LEU A 73 -0.11 -8.36 -1.39
CA LEU A 73 -1.10 -8.34 -0.30
C LEU A 73 -0.57 -7.59 0.92
N LEU A 74 0.70 -7.81 1.30
CA LEU A 74 1.31 -7.06 2.39
C LEU A 74 1.33 -5.56 2.10
N GLY A 75 1.69 -5.15 0.87
CA GLY A 75 1.73 -3.75 0.47
C GLY A 75 0.36 -3.09 0.50
N LEU A 76 -0.65 -3.75 -0.08
CA LEU A 76 -2.04 -3.27 -0.08
C LEU A 76 -2.60 -3.13 1.35
N LEU A 77 -2.44 -4.17 2.17
CA LEU A 77 -2.93 -4.16 3.55
C LEU A 77 -2.20 -3.09 4.39
N LEU A 78 -0.89 -2.94 4.21
CA LEU A 78 -0.12 -1.93 4.94
C LEU A 78 -0.46 -0.51 4.46
N GLY A 79 -0.68 -0.30 3.16
CA GLY A 79 -1.15 0.97 2.61
C GLY A 79 -2.46 1.39 3.25
N LEU A 80 -3.46 0.49 3.23
CA LEU A 80 -4.75 0.74 3.86
C LEU A 80 -4.65 0.98 5.36
N ALA A 81 -3.85 0.18 6.07
CA ALA A 81 -3.74 0.29 7.53
C ALA A 81 -3.05 1.59 7.92
N LEU A 82 -1.93 1.91 7.26
CA LEU A 82 -1.17 3.09 7.59
C LEU A 82 -1.94 4.37 7.21
N SER A 83 -2.75 4.39 6.13
CA SER A 83 -3.47 5.61 5.70
C SER A 83 -4.51 6.10 6.71
N ARG A 84 -4.83 5.25 7.70
CA ARG A 84 -5.71 5.58 8.82
C ARG A 84 -4.98 6.04 10.07
N LEU A 85 -3.64 5.95 10.11
CA LEU A 85 -2.86 6.44 11.25
C LEU A 85 -2.84 7.97 11.24
N ARG A 86 -3.17 8.59 12.38
CA ARG A 86 -3.06 10.04 12.60
C ARG A 86 -1.61 10.46 12.88
N TRP A 87 -0.65 9.92 12.14
CA TRP A 87 0.77 10.24 12.27
C TRP A 87 1.22 11.18 11.13
N PRO A 88 2.30 11.95 11.30
CA PRO A 88 2.87 12.72 10.21
C PRO A 88 3.31 11.80 9.06
N GLU A 89 2.90 12.11 7.83
CA GLU A 89 3.22 11.30 6.63
C GLU A 89 4.73 11.06 6.46
N VAL A 90 5.55 12.05 6.84
CA VAL A 90 7.02 11.99 6.84
C VAL A 90 7.55 10.83 7.70
N LEU A 91 6.83 10.41 8.74
CA LEU A 91 7.22 9.27 9.58
C LEU A 91 6.63 7.95 9.06
N ILE A 92 5.51 8.01 8.36
CA ILE A 92 4.79 6.81 7.92
C ILE A 92 5.49 6.14 6.73
N HIS A 93 5.93 6.92 5.74
CA HIS A 93 6.60 6.35 4.58
C HIS A 93 7.92 5.63 4.91
N PRO A 94 8.81 6.17 5.78
CA PRO A 94 9.98 5.42 6.24
C PRO A 94 9.63 4.09 6.93
N VAL A 95 8.58 4.06 7.75
CA VAL A 95 8.11 2.82 8.39
C VAL A 95 7.62 1.83 7.35
N ALA A 96 6.83 2.28 6.37
CA ALA A 96 6.38 1.45 5.26
C ALA A 96 7.56 0.90 4.45
N LEU A 97 8.58 1.72 4.17
CA LEU A 97 9.79 1.30 3.47
C LEU A 97 10.58 0.24 4.27
N LEU A 98 10.69 0.38 5.59
CA LEU A 98 11.36 -0.61 6.44
C LEU A 98 10.62 -1.95 6.46
N VAL A 99 9.29 -1.93 6.61
CA VAL A 99 8.46 -3.15 6.56
C VAL A 99 8.55 -3.80 5.19
N GLY A 100 8.52 -2.99 4.13
CA GLY A 100 8.70 -3.45 2.76
C GLY A 100 10.05 -4.09 2.51
N ALA A 101 11.13 -3.44 2.91
CA ALA A 101 12.48 -3.98 2.78
C ALA A 101 12.63 -5.32 3.51
N ALA A 102 12.07 -5.44 4.72
CA ALA A 102 12.04 -6.70 5.46
C ALA A 102 11.21 -7.78 4.73
N GLY A 103 10.04 -7.43 4.18
CA GLY A 103 9.19 -8.34 3.42
C GLY A 103 9.83 -8.81 2.11
N VAL A 104 10.48 -7.91 1.38
CA VAL A 104 11.27 -8.22 0.18
C VAL A 104 12.41 -9.17 0.56
N LEU A 105 13.22 -8.81 1.56
CA LEU A 105 14.33 -9.65 2.01
C LEU A 105 13.85 -11.06 2.41
N ALA A 106 12.75 -11.16 3.16
CA ALA A 106 12.18 -12.44 3.56
C ALA A 106 11.79 -13.32 2.36
N GLN A 107 11.19 -12.73 1.30
CA GLN A 107 10.86 -13.47 0.09
C GLN A 107 12.09 -13.89 -0.72
N ILE A 108 13.09 -13.02 -0.82
CA ILE A 108 14.34 -13.35 -1.51
C ILE A 108 15.05 -14.50 -0.78
N LEU A 109 15.15 -14.44 0.54
CA LEU A 109 15.73 -15.53 1.33
C LEU A 109 14.90 -16.82 1.28
N ALA A 110 13.63 -16.78 0.85
CA ALA A 110 12.84 -17.99 0.65
C ALA A 110 13.27 -18.78 -0.60
N VAL A 111 13.77 -18.09 -1.63
CA VAL A 111 14.15 -18.69 -2.93
C VAL A 111 15.67 -18.85 -3.11
N VAL A 112 16.48 -18.08 -2.38
CA VAL A 112 17.93 -18.23 -2.42
C VAL A 112 18.36 -19.57 -1.80
N PRO A 113 19.22 -20.36 -2.47
CA PRO A 113 19.68 -21.63 -1.94
C PRO A 113 20.58 -21.44 -0.71
N GLY A 114 20.46 -22.36 0.24
CA GLY A 114 21.24 -22.39 1.47
C GLY A 114 20.54 -23.18 2.58
N GLY A 115 21.33 -23.70 3.51
CA GLY A 115 20.81 -24.49 4.64
C GLY A 115 20.02 -23.62 5.61
N GLY A 116 20.71 -22.72 6.29
CA GLY A 116 20.12 -21.76 7.23
C GLY A 116 19.84 -20.37 6.62
N VAL A 117 19.07 -19.55 7.34
CA VAL A 117 18.81 -18.14 6.97
C VAL A 117 20.12 -17.36 6.80
N ARG A 118 21.11 -17.63 7.66
CA ARG A 118 22.44 -17.03 7.58
C ARG A 118 23.13 -17.39 6.27
N ASP A 119 23.23 -18.68 5.95
CA ASP A 119 23.87 -19.15 4.71
C ASP A 119 23.20 -18.54 3.47
N ARG A 120 21.85 -18.45 3.48
CA ARG A 120 21.11 -17.81 2.38
C ARG A 120 21.41 -16.32 2.26
N PHE A 121 21.57 -15.63 3.38
CA PHE A 121 21.94 -14.22 3.38
C PHE A 121 23.37 -14.02 2.87
N GLU A 122 24.31 -14.88 3.28
CA GLU A 122 25.68 -14.90 2.75
C GLU A 122 25.68 -15.13 1.23
N THR A 123 24.96 -16.15 0.73
CA THR A 123 24.77 -16.40 -0.72
C THR A 123 24.17 -15.20 -1.45
N LEU A 124 23.17 -14.54 -0.86
CA LEU A 124 22.57 -13.32 -1.43
C LEU A 124 23.61 -12.21 -1.58
N VAL A 125 24.39 -11.95 -0.54
CA VAL A 125 25.44 -10.91 -0.55
C VAL A 125 26.51 -11.24 -1.59
N GLU A 126 26.98 -12.48 -1.64
CA GLU A 126 28.00 -12.92 -2.61
C GLU A 126 27.53 -12.73 -4.07
N ARG A 127 26.30 -13.14 -4.38
CA ARG A 127 25.73 -12.99 -5.73
C ARG A 127 25.57 -11.53 -6.11
N MET A 128 25.12 -10.69 -5.17
CA MET A 128 24.99 -9.25 -5.42
C MET A 128 26.34 -8.56 -5.60
N ASP A 129 27.36 -8.91 -4.81
CA ASP A 129 28.71 -8.36 -4.94
C ASP A 129 29.32 -8.72 -6.30
N ALA A 130 29.21 -10.00 -6.71
CA ALA A 130 29.64 -10.45 -8.03
C ALA A 130 28.93 -9.71 -9.17
N TRP A 131 27.61 -9.50 -9.05
CA TRP A 131 26.84 -8.77 -10.04
C TRP A 131 27.23 -7.29 -10.12
N PHE A 132 27.40 -6.60 -8.98
CA PHE A 132 27.85 -5.21 -8.96
C PHE A 132 29.26 -5.06 -9.51
N GLY A 133 30.17 -5.99 -9.19
CA GLY A 133 31.51 -6.03 -9.75
C GLY A 133 31.49 -6.15 -11.27
N ALA A 134 30.65 -7.01 -11.82
CA ALA A 134 30.45 -7.12 -13.26
C ALA A 134 29.86 -5.83 -13.86
N ALA A 135 28.80 -5.27 -13.27
CA ALA A 135 28.12 -4.09 -13.77
C ALA A 135 29.02 -2.84 -13.81
N LEU A 136 29.81 -2.61 -12.75
CA LEU A 136 30.72 -1.46 -12.65
C LEU A 136 32.03 -1.68 -13.42
N GLY A 137 32.47 -2.93 -13.56
CA GLY A 137 33.68 -3.29 -14.31
C GLY A 137 33.49 -3.39 -15.82
N GLY A 138 32.27 -3.16 -16.34
CA GLY A 138 31.94 -3.34 -17.77
C GLY A 138 31.84 -4.80 -18.21
N GLY A 139 31.72 -5.72 -17.26
CA GLY A 139 31.44 -7.14 -17.50
C GLY A 139 29.96 -7.42 -17.74
N ILE A 140 29.65 -8.69 -17.99
CA ILE A 140 28.28 -9.19 -18.17
C ILE A 140 28.00 -10.24 -17.10
N SER A 141 26.84 -10.15 -16.45
CA SER A 141 26.35 -11.17 -15.52
C SER A 141 24.99 -11.68 -15.98
N ASN A 142 24.81 -13.00 -15.91
CA ASN A 142 23.54 -13.68 -16.19
C ASN A 142 22.77 -14.02 -14.91
N ASP A 143 23.16 -13.42 -13.78
CA ASP A 143 22.49 -13.64 -12.51
C ASP A 143 21.11 -12.97 -12.52
N SER A 144 20.06 -13.75 -12.24
CA SER A 144 18.67 -13.30 -12.20
C SER A 144 18.29 -12.54 -10.92
N LEU A 145 19.09 -12.63 -9.87
CA LEU A 145 18.75 -12.15 -8.53
C LEU A 145 18.49 -10.63 -8.45
N PRO A 146 19.28 -9.75 -9.10
CA PRO A 146 19.00 -8.31 -9.11
C PRO A 146 17.66 -7.98 -9.75
N PHE A 147 17.30 -8.70 -10.82
CA PHE A 147 16.00 -8.55 -11.46
C PHE A 147 14.86 -9.00 -10.55
N ILE A 148 15.01 -10.14 -9.88
CA ILE A 148 14.02 -10.62 -8.90
C ILE A 148 13.82 -9.60 -7.77
N ILE A 149 14.92 -9.11 -7.17
CA ILE A 149 14.87 -8.10 -6.10
C ILE A 149 14.13 -6.85 -6.58
N MET A 150 14.43 -6.38 -7.78
CA MET A 150 13.79 -5.22 -8.39
C MET A 150 12.28 -5.46 -8.57
N VAL A 151 11.85 -6.58 -9.14
CA VAL A 151 10.42 -6.82 -9.38
C VAL A 151 9.64 -6.99 -8.06
N VAL A 152 10.19 -7.73 -7.10
CA VAL A 152 9.55 -7.90 -5.78
C VAL A 152 9.46 -6.55 -5.05
N GLY A 153 10.53 -5.75 -5.08
CA GLY A 153 10.56 -4.41 -4.50
C GLY A 153 9.61 -3.41 -5.18
N LEU A 154 9.54 -3.42 -6.51
CA LEU A 154 8.58 -2.59 -7.25
C LEU A 154 7.14 -3.03 -7.00
N THR A 155 6.89 -4.34 -6.87
CA THR A 155 5.57 -4.85 -6.50
C THR A 155 5.14 -4.35 -5.13
N TRP A 156 6.06 -4.40 -4.13
CA TRP A 156 5.83 -3.80 -2.82
C TRP A 156 5.44 -2.32 -2.91
N LEU A 157 6.28 -1.52 -3.56
CA LEU A 157 6.11 -0.07 -3.63
C LEU A 157 4.81 0.29 -4.34
N ALA A 158 4.53 -0.34 -5.48
CA ALA A 158 3.32 -0.09 -6.24
C ALA A 158 2.06 -0.50 -5.46
N ALA A 159 2.09 -1.65 -4.77
CA ALA A 159 0.97 -2.10 -3.95
C ALA A 159 0.69 -1.14 -2.79
N TYR A 160 1.73 -0.77 -2.04
CA TYR A 160 1.64 0.17 -0.94
C TYR A 160 1.09 1.53 -1.38
N LEU A 161 1.68 2.13 -2.43
CA LEU A 161 1.27 3.43 -2.93
C LEU A 161 -0.14 3.42 -3.54
N SER A 162 -0.61 2.28 -4.06
CA SER A 162 -1.95 2.17 -4.62
C SER A 162 -3.08 2.15 -3.58
N SER A 163 -2.76 1.75 -2.34
CA SER A 163 -3.74 1.60 -1.26
C SER A 163 -3.56 2.57 -0.09
N TRP A 164 -2.47 3.33 -0.09
CA TRP A 164 -2.23 4.45 0.81
C TRP A 164 -3.07 5.65 0.38
#